data_AF-A0A3P7U5A4-F1
#
_entry.id   AF-A0A3P7U5A4-F1
#
_cell.length_a   1.000
_cell.length_b   1.000
_cell.length_c   1.000
_cell.angle_alpha   90.00
_cell.angle_beta   90.00
_cell.angle_gamma   90.00
#
_symmetry.space_group_name_H-M   'P 1'
#
loop_
_entity.id
_entity.type
_entity.pdbx_description
1 polymer ?
#
loop_
_entity_poly.entity_id
_entity_poly.type
_entity_poly.pdbx_seq_one_letter_code
_entity_poly.pdbx_strand_id
1 'polypeptide(L)'
;MRSLVDLLTDSDFAHTKKVFGRNEEQFRAAKQKGFFPYDFIKSFDDLKLTRLPEKNHFYNKLTDESISDENYNFAQHVWRIFNCKSMSDYMRIYCEIDTTTLADVFCAFRKTCLQEYNLDPTLYITLPGYAFDVMKKHTNLNIDLFDESEATFYNFFESAIRGGITNTNVRYCKANTNCVPDTYDASKEPRCISYIDKNSLYSFAMMQFLPSHNFFDVDKSDFGFFTPEYISSIEDDAEIGYFFCIDVEYSPSLHDTHNDLPFFPEKKSIPVNDQNEC
;
A
#
# COMPACT_ATOMS: atom_id res chain seq x y z
N MET A 1 -4.12 -12.93 3.82
CA MET A 1 -3.62 -12.31 2.58
C MET A 1 -2.91 -13.40 1.78
N ARG A 2 -3.20 -13.56 0.49
CA ARG A 2 -2.51 -14.56 -0.37
C ARG A 2 -1.11 -14.07 -0.70
N SER A 3 -0.14 -14.98 -0.77
CA SER A 3 1.23 -14.67 -1.22
C SER A 3 1.26 -14.42 -2.73
N LEU A 4 2.22 -13.65 -3.23
CA LEU A 4 2.45 -13.48 -4.68
C LEU A 4 2.79 -14.81 -5.36
N VAL A 5 3.45 -15.71 -4.62
CA VAL A 5 3.77 -17.06 -5.10
C VAL A 5 2.49 -17.88 -5.32
N ASP A 6 1.42 -17.61 -4.57
CA ASP A 6 0.12 -18.30 -4.72
C ASP A 6 -0.61 -17.89 -6.01
N LEU A 7 -0.15 -16.83 -6.68
CA LEU A 7 -0.70 -16.37 -7.97
C LEU A 7 -0.06 -17.10 -9.16
N LEU A 8 1.05 -17.81 -8.95
CA LEU A 8 1.79 -18.49 -10.00
C LEU A 8 1.17 -19.84 -10.34
N THR A 9 1.24 -20.20 -11.62
CA THR A 9 0.96 -21.56 -12.09
C THR A 9 2.24 -22.39 -12.12
N ASP A 10 2.12 -23.72 -12.18
CA ASP A 10 3.29 -24.62 -12.24
C ASP A 10 4.24 -24.33 -13.42
N SER A 11 3.74 -23.71 -14.51
CA SER A 11 4.60 -23.30 -15.64
C SER A 11 5.44 -22.06 -15.36
N ASP A 12 5.06 -21.24 -14.37
CA ASP A 12 5.77 -20.00 -14.05
C ASP A 12 7.00 -20.26 -13.18
N PHE A 13 7.09 -21.41 -12.50
CA PHE A 13 8.19 -21.80 -11.62
C PHE A 13 9.45 -22.28 -12.35
N ALA A 14 9.88 -21.59 -13.41
CA ALA A 14 11.01 -22.03 -14.24
C ALA A 14 12.35 -22.03 -13.48
N HIS A 15 12.62 -20.99 -12.68
CA HIS A 15 13.85 -20.84 -11.90
C HIS A 15 13.84 -21.75 -10.67
N THR A 16 12.74 -21.79 -9.93
CA THR A 16 12.58 -22.69 -8.76
C THR A 16 12.71 -24.15 -9.19
N LYS A 17 12.08 -24.54 -10.31
CA LYS A 17 12.18 -25.92 -10.84
C LYS A 17 13.58 -26.26 -11.33
N LYS A 18 14.34 -25.29 -11.84
CA LYS A 18 15.74 -25.52 -12.23
C LYS A 18 16.63 -25.91 -11.05
N VAL A 19 16.37 -25.35 -9.86
CA VAL A 19 17.14 -25.62 -8.65
C VAL A 19 16.63 -26.85 -7.90
N PHE A 20 15.32 -26.93 -7.67
CA PHE A 20 14.70 -27.93 -6.78
C PHE A 20 13.93 -29.04 -7.51
N GLY A 21 13.73 -28.94 -8.82
CA GLY A 21 12.87 -29.84 -9.60
C GLY A 21 13.41 -31.26 -9.82
N ARG A 22 14.58 -31.60 -9.27
CA ARG A 22 15.09 -33.00 -9.27
C ARG A 22 14.35 -33.89 -8.28
N ASN A 23 13.79 -33.30 -7.23
CA ASN A 23 13.00 -34.00 -6.23
C ASN A 23 11.65 -33.28 -6.09
N GLU A 24 10.57 -33.99 -6.39
CA GLU A 24 9.21 -33.44 -6.38
C GLU A 24 8.78 -32.93 -5.00
N GLU A 25 9.21 -33.57 -3.92
CA GLU A 25 8.92 -33.14 -2.54
C GLU A 25 9.65 -31.82 -2.22
N GLN A 26 10.93 -31.71 -2.58
CA GLN A 26 11.72 -30.48 -2.43
C GLN A 26 11.14 -29.34 -3.27
N PHE A 27 10.74 -29.61 -4.50
CA PHE A 27 10.10 -28.62 -5.37
C PHE A 27 8.79 -28.11 -4.78
N ARG A 28 7.93 -29.00 -4.25
CA ARG A 28 6.68 -28.60 -3.58
C ARG A 28 6.91 -27.79 -2.32
N ALA A 29 7.94 -28.10 -1.54
CA ALA A 29 8.31 -27.30 -0.37
C ALA A 29 8.85 -25.93 -0.78
N ALA A 30 9.64 -25.84 -1.85
CA ALA A 30 10.18 -24.58 -2.36
C ALA A 30 9.12 -23.60 -2.89
N LYS A 31 7.90 -24.08 -3.21
CA LYS A 31 6.77 -23.22 -3.59
C LYS A 31 6.05 -22.57 -2.39
N GLN A 32 6.44 -22.89 -1.16
CA GLN A 32 5.78 -22.40 0.06
C GLN A 32 6.69 -21.43 0.81
N LYS A 33 6.06 -20.57 1.64
CA LYS A 33 6.79 -19.61 2.48
C LYS A 33 7.73 -20.35 3.45
N GLY A 34 9.01 -20.00 3.42
CA GLY A 34 9.99 -20.47 4.39
C GLY A 34 9.87 -19.76 5.74
N PHE A 35 10.40 -20.37 6.80
CA PHE A 35 10.45 -19.78 8.15
C PHE A 35 11.88 -19.83 8.67
N PHE A 36 12.41 -18.68 9.09
CA PHE A 36 13.79 -18.57 9.56
C PHE A 36 13.85 -17.88 10.94
N PRO A 37 14.68 -18.37 11.88
CA PRO A 37 14.76 -17.80 13.22
C PRO A 37 15.71 -16.58 13.25
N TYR A 38 15.26 -15.45 12.70
CA TYR A 38 16.11 -14.26 12.49
C TYR A 38 16.74 -13.73 13.79
N ASP A 39 15.97 -13.67 14.88
CA ASP A 39 16.44 -13.18 16.18
C ASP A 39 17.45 -14.09 16.87
N PHE A 40 17.49 -15.37 16.49
CA PHE A 40 18.38 -16.37 17.07
C PHE A 40 19.78 -16.29 16.46
N ILE A 41 19.88 -16.08 15.15
CA ILE A 41 21.16 -16.05 14.44
C ILE A 41 21.79 -14.66 14.58
N LYS A 42 22.83 -14.55 15.42
CA LYS A 42 23.52 -13.28 15.71
C LYS A 42 24.99 -13.28 15.28
N SER A 43 25.51 -14.45 14.91
CA SER A 43 26.91 -14.64 14.55
C SER A 43 27.08 -15.78 13.55
N PHE A 44 28.25 -15.84 12.91
CA PHE A 44 28.62 -16.98 12.07
C PHE A 44 28.75 -18.29 12.84
N ASP A 45 29.00 -18.24 14.15
CA ASP A 45 29.07 -19.44 14.97
C ASP A 45 27.71 -20.09 15.18
N ASP A 46 26.64 -19.30 15.26
CA ASP A 46 25.26 -19.81 15.34
C ASP A 46 24.87 -20.62 14.09
N LEU A 47 25.44 -20.27 12.93
CA LEU A 47 25.22 -21.01 11.67
C LEU A 47 25.87 -22.41 11.68
N LYS A 48 26.83 -22.67 12.57
CA LYS A 48 27.45 -23.99 12.73
C LYS A 48 26.57 -24.97 13.50
N LEU A 49 25.47 -24.50 14.12
CA LEU A 49 24.55 -25.35 14.87
C LEU A 49 24.02 -26.47 13.97
N THR A 50 24.19 -27.71 14.41
CA THR A 50 23.88 -28.91 13.61
C THR A 50 22.45 -29.43 13.75
N ARG A 51 21.56 -28.60 14.31
CA ARG A 51 20.14 -28.88 14.51
C ARG A 51 19.32 -27.64 14.21
N LEU A 52 18.06 -27.83 13.83
CA LEU A 52 17.10 -26.74 13.80
C LEU A 52 16.85 -26.24 15.25
N PRO A 53 16.82 -24.93 15.50
CA PRO A 53 16.47 -24.37 16.80
C PRO A 53 15.09 -24.81 17.29
N GLU A 54 14.90 -24.78 18.61
CA GLU A 54 13.61 -25.01 19.23
C GLU A 54 12.59 -23.94 18.82
N LYS A 55 11.30 -24.27 18.86
CA LYS A 55 10.18 -23.42 18.43
C LYS A 55 10.21 -22.00 19.05
N ASN A 56 10.59 -21.90 20.32
CA ASN A 56 10.73 -20.63 21.05
C ASN A 56 11.75 -19.66 20.41
N HIS A 57 12.73 -20.14 19.66
CA HIS A 57 13.74 -19.32 18.98
C HIS A 57 13.25 -18.73 17.65
N PHE A 58 12.04 -19.09 17.20
CA PHE A 58 11.38 -18.52 16.02
C PHE A 58 10.43 -17.36 16.37
N TYR A 59 10.50 -16.85 17.61
CA TYR A 59 9.74 -15.67 18.01
C TYR A 59 10.14 -14.45 17.18
N ASN A 60 9.15 -13.74 16.64
CA ASN A 60 9.38 -12.55 15.83
C ASN A 60 9.11 -11.29 16.66
N LYS A 61 10.18 -10.60 17.08
CA LYS A 61 10.03 -9.36 17.87
C LYS A 61 9.41 -8.20 17.09
N LEU A 62 9.48 -8.20 15.76
CA LEU A 62 8.89 -7.13 14.95
C LEU A 62 7.36 -7.21 14.94
N THR A 63 6.80 -8.42 15.02
CA THR A 63 5.34 -8.64 15.06
C THR A 63 4.83 -9.03 16.44
N ASP A 64 5.72 -9.20 17.43
CA ASP A 64 5.42 -9.67 18.78
C ASP A 64 4.76 -11.06 18.82
N GLU A 65 5.02 -11.90 17.81
CA GLU A 65 4.31 -13.17 17.58
C GLU A 65 5.23 -14.39 17.65
N SER A 66 4.67 -15.49 18.18
CA SER A 66 5.29 -16.81 18.08
C SER A 66 4.92 -17.51 16.77
N ILE A 67 5.82 -18.34 16.25
CA ILE A 67 5.50 -19.24 15.14
C ILE A 67 4.39 -20.23 15.53
N SER A 68 3.47 -20.54 14.61
CA SER A 68 2.45 -21.58 14.81
C SER A 68 3.09 -22.98 14.80
N ASP A 69 2.37 -23.99 15.32
CA ASP A 69 2.85 -25.38 15.26
C ASP A 69 2.96 -25.88 13.82
N GLU A 70 2.01 -25.52 12.95
CA GLU A 70 2.01 -25.89 11.53
C GLU A 70 3.24 -25.33 10.81
N ASN A 71 3.56 -24.06 11.04
CA ASN A 71 4.70 -23.39 10.41
C ASN A 71 6.03 -23.93 10.93
N TYR A 72 6.13 -24.25 12.22
CA TYR A 72 7.32 -24.87 12.79
C TYR A 72 7.52 -26.31 12.29
N ASN A 73 6.44 -27.10 12.20
CA ASN A 73 6.47 -28.43 11.60
C ASN A 73 6.91 -28.38 10.13
N PHE A 74 6.48 -27.35 9.39
CA PHE A 74 6.95 -27.11 8.03
C PHE A 74 8.45 -26.79 7.98
N ALA A 75 8.97 -25.96 8.89
CA ALA A 75 10.41 -25.69 8.99
C ALA A 75 11.23 -26.96 9.28
N GLN A 76 10.75 -27.83 10.18
CA GLN A 76 11.35 -29.13 10.45
C GLN A 76 11.30 -30.07 9.23
N HIS A 77 10.19 -30.04 8.50
CA HIS A 77 10.05 -30.79 7.25
C HIS A 77 11.07 -30.34 6.20
N VAL A 78 11.21 -29.03 5.97
CA VAL A 78 12.23 -28.45 5.07
C VAL A 78 13.62 -28.89 5.49
N TRP A 79 13.99 -28.74 6.77
CA TRP A 79 15.28 -29.19 7.29
C TRP A 79 15.58 -30.66 6.92
N ARG A 80 14.58 -31.54 7.07
CA ARG A 80 14.70 -32.98 6.79
C ARG A 80 14.82 -33.27 5.29
N ILE A 81 13.92 -32.77 4.45
CA ILE A 81 13.87 -33.13 3.02
C ILE A 81 15.07 -32.58 2.24
N PHE A 82 15.64 -31.45 2.70
CA PHE A 82 16.85 -30.87 2.12
C PHE A 82 18.13 -31.43 2.75
N ASN A 83 18.02 -32.38 3.69
CA ASN A 83 19.14 -32.99 4.41
C ASN A 83 20.10 -31.95 5.01
N CYS A 84 19.56 -30.89 5.60
CA CYS A 84 20.34 -29.85 6.26
C CYS A 84 21.13 -30.46 7.43
N LYS A 85 22.45 -30.22 7.47
CA LYS A 85 23.34 -30.69 8.54
C LYS A 85 23.68 -29.58 9.51
N SER A 86 23.44 -28.33 9.11
CA SER A 86 23.75 -27.14 9.87
C SER A 86 22.74 -26.02 9.58
N MET A 87 22.66 -25.03 10.46
CA MET A 87 21.91 -23.80 10.21
C MET A 87 22.44 -23.04 8.99
N SER A 88 23.72 -23.18 8.64
CA SER A 88 24.27 -22.67 7.39
C SER A 88 23.63 -23.32 6.17
N ASP A 89 23.41 -24.64 6.17
CA ASP A 89 22.72 -25.33 5.07
C ASP A 89 21.27 -24.88 4.97
N TYR A 90 20.59 -24.77 6.11
CA TYR A 90 19.20 -24.34 6.17
C TYR A 90 19.03 -22.89 5.67
N MET A 91 19.91 -21.98 6.10
CA MET A 91 19.94 -20.60 5.62
C MET A 91 20.16 -20.52 4.12
N ARG A 92 21.07 -21.34 3.57
CA ARG A 92 21.30 -21.38 2.14
C ARG A 92 20.06 -21.81 1.37
N ILE A 93 19.39 -22.88 1.81
CA ILE A 93 18.14 -23.35 1.18
C ILE A 93 17.05 -22.29 1.29
N TYR A 94 16.89 -21.67 2.45
CA TYR A 94 15.95 -20.58 2.68
C TYR A 94 16.19 -19.42 1.68
N CYS A 95 17.44 -18.96 1.54
CA CYS A 95 17.79 -17.90 0.60
C CYS A 95 17.64 -18.33 -0.87
N GLU A 96 17.99 -19.57 -1.22
CA GLU A 96 17.80 -20.10 -2.59
C GLU A 96 16.31 -20.17 -2.94
N ILE A 97 15.43 -20.55 -2.01
CA ILE A 97 13.97 -20.51 -2.20
C ILE A 97 13.49 -19.07 -2.39
N ASP A 98 13.83 -18.15 -1.50
CA ASP A 98 13.40 -16.74 -1.58
C ASP A 98 13.85 -16.09 -2.90
N THR A 99 15.09 -16.33 -3.33
CA THR A 99 15.63 -15.73 -4.56
C THR A 99 15.05 -16.34 -5.83
N THR A 100 14.87 -17.67 -5.88
CA THR A 100 14.32 -18.34 -7.08
C THR A 100 12.84 -18.07 -7.25
N THR A 101 12.07 -18.07 -6.17
CA THR A 101 10.64 -17.74 -6.20
C THR A 101 10.41 -16.26 -6.54
N LEU A 102 11.23 -15.35 -6.01
CA LEU A 102 11.19 -13.94 -6.42
C LEU A 102 11.47 -13.77 -7.92
N ALA A 103 12.45 -14.49 -8.47
CA ALA A 103 12.73 -14.46 -9.90
C ALA A 103 11.54 -14.97 -10.73
N ASP A 104 10.90 -16.07 -10.31
CA ASP A 104 9.70 -16.60 -10.98
C ASP A 104 8.52 -15.61 -10.92
N VAL A 105 8.27 -15.01 -9.75
CA VAL A 105 7.24 -13.96 -9.57
C VAL A 105 7.52 -12.77 -10.48
N PHE A 106 8.76 -12.29 -10.53
CA PHE A 106 9.12 -11.14 -11.36
C PHE A 106 9.04 -11.46 -12.86
N CYS A 107 9.42 -12.66 -13.28
CA CYS A 107 9.26 -13.12 -14.66
C CYS A 107 7.78 -13.18 -15.07
N ALA A 108 6.90 -13.70 -14.20
CA ALA A 108 5.46 -13.69 -14.42
C ALA A 108 4.91 -12.27 -14.51
N PHE A 109 5.29 -11.39 -13.58
CA PHE A 109 4.93 -9.97 -13.61
C PHE A 109 5.37 -9.29 -14.91
N ARG A 110 6.64 -9.46 -15.33
CA ARG A 110 7.16 -8.90 -16.58
C ARG A 110 6.39 -9.39 -17.80
N LYS A 111 6.05 -10.69 -17.83
CA LYS A 111 5.24 -11.28 -18.91
C LYS A 111 3.86 -10.62 -18.97
N THR A 112 3.16 -10.48 -17.84
CA THR A 112 1.86 -9.80 -17.77
C THR A 112 1.98 -8.35 -18.25
N CYS A 113 2.97 -7.60 -17.76
CA CYS A 113 3.19 -6.21 -18.16
C CYS A 113 3.42 -6.04 -19.68
N LEU A 114 4.21 -6.94 -20.28
CA LEU A 114 4.44 -6.95 -21.73
C LEU A 114 3.17 -7.32 -22.52
N GLN A 115 2.36 -8.25 -22.00
CA GLN A 115 1.11 -8.68 -22.64
C GLN A 115 0.03 -7.61 -22.59
N GLU A 116 -0.18 -6.99 -21.43
CA GLU A 116 -1.27 -6.03 -21.20
C GLU A 116 -0.93 -4.64 -21.76
N TYR A 117 0.30 -4.19 -21.55
CA TYR A 117 0.67 -2.79 -21.78
C TYR A 117 1.74 -2.63 -22.86
N ASN A 118 2.35 -3.72 -23.32
CA ASN A 118 3.46 -3.71 -24.27
C ASN A 118 4.57 -2.72 -23.85
N LEU A 119 4.84 -2.70 -22.54
CA LEU A 119 5.91 -1.95 -21.89
C LEU A 119 6.66 -2.90 -20.98
N ASP A 120 7.99 -2.87 -21.04
CA ASP A 120 8.83 -3.75 -20.24
C ASP A 120 9.14 -3.09 -18.89
N PRO A 121 8.68 -3.64 -17.75
CA PRO A 121 8.94 -3.05 -16.44
C PRO A 121 10.42 -3.01 -16.08
N THR A 122 11.29 -3.79 -16.75
CA THR A 122 12.74 -3.75 -16.48
C THR A 122 13.43 -2.49 -17.00
N LEU A 123 12.75 -1.67 -17.80
CA LEU A 123 13.28 -0.39 -18.29
C LEU A 123 13.02 0.76 -17.32
N TYR A 124 12.35 0.49 -16.20
CA TYR A 124 11.94 1.47 -15.22
C TYR A 124 12.64 1.24 -13.89
N ILE A 125 13.01 2.32 -13.21
CA ILE A 125 13.62 2.27 -11.87
C ILE A 125 12.56 1.90 -10.84
N THR A 126 11.32 2.39 -11.01
CA THR A 126 10.23 2.21 -10.05
C THR A 126 8.91 1.89 -10.74
N LEU A 127 8.02 1.20 -10.02
CA LEU A 127 6.68 0.85 -10.52
C LEU A 127 5.79 2.08 -10.79
N PRO A 128 5.83 3.17 -9.99
CA PRO A 128 5.10 4.40 -10.34
C PRO A 128 5.54 5.02 -11.66
N GLY A 129 6.84 5.02 -11.97
CA GLY A 129 7.33 5.50 -13.27
C GLY A 129 6.83 4.64 -14.43
N TYR A 130 6.83 3.31 -14.26
CA TYR A 130 6.21 2.38 -15.20
C TYR A 130 4.72 2.67 -15.39
N ALA A 131 3.96 2.79 -14.30
CA ALA A 131 2.52 3.05 -14.35
C ALA A 131 2.18 4.41 -15.00
N PHE A 132 3.01 5.43 -14.79
CA PHE A 132 2.85 6.74 -15.43
C PHE A 132 3.01 6.66 -16.95
N ASP A 133 4.00 5.90 -17.43
CA ASP A 133 4.20 5.68 -18.87
C ASP A 133 3.11 4.79 -19.49
N VAL A 134 2.64 3.77 -18.75
CA VAL A 134 1.45 3.00 -19.13
C VAL A 134 0.26 3.96 -19.32
N MET A 135 -0.02 4.81 -18.33
CA MET A 135 -1.10 5.79 -18.41
C MET A 135 -0.97 6.66 -19.67
N LYS A 136 0.19 7.31 -19.90
CA LYS A 136 0.42 8.16 -21.08
C LYS A 136 0.22 7.41 -22.40
N LYS A 137 0.71 6.17 -22.48
CA LYS A 137 0.55 5.33 -23.68
C LYS A 137 -0.91 4.99 -23.96
N HIS A 138 -1.72 4.75 -22.93
CA HIS A 138 -3.13 4.40 -23.08
C HIS A 138 -4.02 5.60 -23.38
N THR A 139 -3.75 6.74 -22.75
CA THR A 139 -4.56 7.95 -22.90
C THR A 139 -4.11 8.82 -24.08
N ASN A 140 -2.88 8.64 -24.57
CA ASN A 140 -2.19 9.58 -25.46
C ASN A 140 -2.17 11.03 -24.92
N LEU A 141 -2.32 11.18 -23.60
CA LEU A 141 -2.35 12.47 -22.94
C LEU A 141 -0.94 13.04 -22.83
N ASN A 142 -0.79 14.31 -23.20
CA ASN A 142 0.37 15.10 -22.82
C ASN A 142 0.01 15.89 -21.56
N ILE A 143 0.77 15.71 -20.49
CA ILE A 143 0.62 16.48 -19.25
C ILE A 143 1.74 17.50 -19.23
N ASP A 144 1.38 18.77 -19.16
CA ASP A 144 2.36 19.86 -19.08
C ASP A 144 3.12 19.78 -17.75
N LEU A 145 4.43 20.00 -17.84
CA LEU A 145 5.27 20.18 -16.67
C LEU A 145 5.54 21.67 -16.52
N PHE A 146 5.35 22.18 -15.30
CA PHE A 146 5.71 23.56 -15.01
C PHE A 146 7.21 23.78 -15.15
N ASP A 147 7.58 24.84 -15.87
CA ASP A 147 8.96 25.31 -15.94
C ASP A 147 9.23 26.49 -15.00
N GLU A 148 10.42 27.08 -15.08
CA GLU A 148 10.82 28.20 -14.22
C GLU A 148 9.92 29.44 -14.37
N SER A 149 9.32 29.64 -15.55
CA SER A 149 8.38 30.75 -15.80
C SER A 149 7.02 30.53 -15.14
N GLU A 150 6.69 29.29 -14.81
CA GLU A 150 5.43 28.84 -14.21
C GLU A 150 5.57 28.44 -12.74
N ALA A 151 6.66 28.86 -12.09
CA ALA A 151 6.95 28.52 -10.69
C ALA A 151 5.84 28.94 -9.71
N THR A 152 5.05 29.97 -10.03
CA THR A 152 3.89 30.38 -9.24
C THR A 152 2.79 29.31 -9.22
N PHE A 153 2.47 28.69 -10.36
CA PHE A 153 1.53 27.57 -10.43
C PHE A 153 2.04 26.38 -9.65
N TYR A 154 3.33 26.03 -9.83
CA TYR A 154 3.95 24.94 -9.07
C TYR A 154 3.79 25.14 -7.56
N ASN A 155 4.17 26.32 -7.05
CA ASN A 155 4.06 26.64 -5.63
C ASN A 155 2.60 26.63 -5.13
N PHE A 156 1.67 27.12 -5.94
CA PHE A 156 0.25 27.08 -5.62
C PHE A 156 -0.22 25.63 -5.44
N PHE A 157 -0.01 24.77 -6.43
CA PHE A 157 -0.45 23.37 -6.37
C PHE A 157 0.24 22.59 -5.26
N GLU A 158 1.56 22.73 -5.07
CA GLU A 158 2.27 22.11 -3.94
C GLU A 158 1.69 22.52 -2.58
N SER A 159 1.34 23.80 -2.42
CA SER A 159 0.70 24.29 -1.20
C SER A 159 -0.73 23.78 -1.01
N ALA A 160 -1.41 23.42 -2.10
CA ALA A 160 -2.78 22.93 -2.12
C ALA A 160 -2.89 21.41 -1.95
N ILE A 161 -1.83 20.64 -2.23
CA ILE A 161 -1.83 19.18 -2.06
C ILE A 161 -2.13 18.80 -0.61
N ARG A 162 -3.08 17.88 -0.43
CA ARG A 162 -3.45 17.25 0.85
C ARG A 162 -3.39 15.74 0.70
N GLY A 163 -3.06 15.06 1.79
CA GLY A 163 -3.11 13.59 1.86
C GLY A 163 -4.54 13.08 2.08
N GLY A 164 -4.66 11.78 2.33
CA GLY A 164 -5.93 11.20 2.75
C GLY A 164 -6.41 11.77 4.08
N ILE A 165 -7.70 12.04 4.19
CA ILE A 165 -8.32 12.51 5.42
C ILE A 165 -8.40 11.34 6.40
N THR A 166 -7.83 11.50 7.59
CA THR A 166 -7.96 10.56 8.70
C THR A 166 -8.50 11.33 9.90
N ASN A 167 -9.68 10.93 10.40
CA ASN A 167 -10.31 11.56 11.55
C ASN A 167 -10.77 10.49 12.57
N THR A 168 -10.70 10.83 13.86
CA THR A 168 -11.16 9.98 14.96
C THR A 168 -12.20 10.73 15.78
N ASN A 169 -13.47 10.59 15.40
CA ASN A 169 -14.59 11.29 16.05
C ASN A 169 -14.93 10.70 17.43
N VAL A 170 -14.64 9.40 17.62
CA VAL A 170 -14.88 8.66 18.86
C VAL A 170 -13.62 7.90 19.25
N ARG A 171 -13.04 8.23 20.41
CA ARG A 171 -11.80 7.61 20.92
C ARG A 171 -11.90 6.10 21.13
N TYR A 172 -13.08 5.62 21.53
CA TYR A 172 -13.32 4.19 21.74
C TYR A 172 -14.77 3.81 21.44
N CYS A 173 -14.94 2.81 20.58
CA CYS A 173 -16.23 2.19 20.33
C CYS A 173 -16.06 0.67 20.32
N LYS A 174 -16.93 -0.04 21.03
CA LYS A 174 -16.98 -1.51 21.05
C LYS A 174 -18.34 -1.96 20.56
N ALA A 175 -18.36 -2.89 19.60
CA ALA A 175 -19.58 -3.52 19.15
C ALA A 175 -20.17 -4.39 20.28
N ASN A 176 -21.50 -4.41 20.38
CA ASN A 176 -22.25 -5.33 21.21
C ASN A 176 -23.43 -5.84 20.38
N THR A 177 -23.20 -6.91 19.62
CA THR A 177 -24.19 -7.44 18.68
C THR A 177 -24.30 -8.95 18.80
N ASN A 178 -25.52 -9.45 18.70
CA ASN A 178 -25.80 -10.90 18.73
C ASN A 178 -25.24 -11.64 17.51
N CYS A 179 -24.79 -10.92 16.47
CA CYS A 179 -24.07 -11.50 15.33
C CYS A 179 -22.69 -12.06 15.69
N VAL A 180 -22.12 -11.67 16.84
CA VAL A 180 -20.82 -12.16 17.34
C VAL A 180 -21.00 -12.72 18.76
N PRO A 181 -21.54 -13.94 18.91
CA PRO A 181 -21.99 -14.49 20.18
C PRO A 181 -20.92 -14.52 21.28
N ASP A 182 -19.67 -14.80 20.91
CA ASP A 182 -18.53 -14.94 21.83
C ASP A 182 -18.25 -13.67 22.65
N THR A 183 -18.70 -12.51 22.16
CA THR A 183 -18.46 -11.20 22.79
C THR A 183 -19.74 -10.45 23.15
N TYR A 184 -20.91 -11.03 22.87
CA TYR A 184 -22.21 -10.40 23.09
C TYR A 184 -22.59 -10.42 24.57
N ASP A 185 -23.07 -9.28 25.07
CA ASP A 185 -23.57 -9.13 26.43
C ASP A 185 -24.99 -8.56 26.39
N ALA A 186 -25.97 -9.43 26.67
CA ALA A 186 -27.39 -9.07 26.68
C ALA A 186 -27.76 -8.04 27.78
N SER A 187 -26.87 -7.79 28.76
CA SER A 187 -27.07 -6.76 29.78
C SER A 187 -26.66 -5.35 29.33
N LYS A 188 -25.98 -5.22 28.19
CA LYS A 188 -25.49 -3.96 27.65
C LYS A 188 -26.29 -3.50 26.44
N GLU A 189 -26.27 -2.20 26.19
CA GLU A 189 -26.89 -1.59 25.01
C GLU A 189 -26.36 -2.24 23.72
N PRO A 190 -27.24 -2.67 22.79
CA PRO A 190 -26.84 -3.17 21.49
C PRO A 190 -26.10 -2.10 20.68
N ARG A 191 -24.99 -2.48 20.04
CA ARG A 191 -24.19 -1.59 19.19
C ARG A 191 -23.58 -2.36 18.02
N CYS A 192 -23.79 -1.85 16.82
CA CYS A 192 -23.14 -2.35 15.61
C CYS A 192 -22.11 -1.34 15.11
N ILE A 193 -20.99 -1.82 14.57
CA ILE A 193 -19.98 -1.01 13.88
C ILE A 193 -19.94 -1.52 12.44
N SER A 194 -20.16 -0.61 11.49
CA SER A 194 -20.09 -0.92 10.06
C SER A 194 -18.72 -0.50 9.51
N TYR A 195 -18.08 -1.40 8.77
CA TYR A 195 -16.88 -1.09 7.99
C TYR A 195 -17.28 -0.87 6.54
N ILE A 196 -17.04 0.34 6.03
CA ILE A 196 -17.30 0.71 4.64
C ILE A 196 -15.97 1.14 4.03
N ASP A 197 -15.61 0.52 2.91
CA ASP A 197 -14.37 0.79 2.20
C ASP A 197 -14.69 1.00 0.72
N LYS A 198 -14.16 2.09 0.15
CA LYS A 198 -14.33 2.39 -1.27
C LYS A 198 -13.20 1.71 -2.04
N ASN A 199 -13.57 0.67 -2.78
CA ASN A 199 -12.69 -0.01 -3.72
C ASN A 199 -12.03 0.99 -4.67
N SER A 200 -10.69 1.06 -4.64
CA SER A 200 -9.88 1.86 -5.55
C SER A 200 -10.25 3.36 -5.59
N LEU A 201 -10.41 3.99 -4.41
CA LEU A 201 -10.78 5.42 -4.27
C LEU A 201 -10.00 6.36 -5.21
N TYR A 202 -8.66 6.31 -5.19
CA TYR A 202 -7.84 7.18 -6.04
C TYR A 202 -7.92 6.81 -7.52
N SER A 203 -8.03 5.53 -7.87
CA SER A 203 -8.22 5.13 -9.27
C SER A 203 -9.53 5.66 -9.82
N PHE A 204 -10.61 5.63 -9.03
CA PHE A 204 -11.87 6.27 -9.41
C PHE A 204 -11.71 7.78 -9.60
N ALA A 205 -11.00 8.46 -8.69
CA ALA A 205 -10.73 9.89 -8.83
C ALA A 205 -9.91 10.22 -10.10
N MET A 206 -8.93 9.37 -10.44
CA MET A 206 -8.14 9.49 -11.67
C MET A 206 -8.92 9.21 -12.96
N MET A 207 -10.15 8.69 -12.86
CA MET A 207 -11.05 8.51 -14.01
C MET A 207 -11.97 9.73 -14.23
N GLN A 208 -11.94 10.73 -13.36
CA GLN A 208 -12.71 11.96 -13.54
C GLN A 208 -11.99 12.94 -14.47
N PHE A 209 -12.66 14.03 -14.87
CA PHE A 209 -12.01 15.12 -15.59
C PHE A 209 -10.97 15.79 -14.68
N LEU A 210 -9.72 15.87 -15.17
CA LEU A 210 -8.58 16.38 -14.42
C LEU A 210 -7.81 17.41 -15.25
N PRO A 211 -7.22 18.44 -14.61
CA PRO A 211 -6.37 19.39 -15.31
C PRO A 211 -5.13 18.68 -15.89
N SER A 212 -4.71 19.06 -17.09
CA SER A 212 -3.56 18.42 -17.74
C SER A 212 -2.62 19.40 -18.45
N HIS A 213 -3.09 20.54 -18.92
CA HIS A 213 -2.30 21.47 -19.73
C HIS A 213 -2.95 22.87 -19.76
N ASN A 214 -2.27 23.85 -20.37
CA ASN A 214 -2.74 25.22 -20.58
C ASN A 214 -3.14 25.97 -19.30
N PHE A 215 -2.27 26.00 -18.30
CA PHE A 215 -2.49 26.76 -17.08
C PHE A 215 -2.24 28.26 -17.34
N PHE A 216 -3.15 29.12 -16.90
CA PHE A 216 -3.00 30.57 -16.99
C PHE A 216 -3.70 31.27 -15.84
N ASP A 217 -3.22 32.47 -15.50
CA ASP A 217 -3.86 33.33 -14.53
C ASP A 217 -5.08 34.02 -15.15
N VAL A 218 -6.17 34.09 -14.40
CA VAL A 218 -7.34 34.90 -14.76
C VAL A 218 -7.06 36.37 -14.42
N ASP A 219 -7.43 37.28 -15.32
CA ASP A 219 -7.27 38.71 -15.10
C ASP A 219 -8.11 39.16 -13.89
N LYS A 220 -7.52 40.01 -13.03
CA LYS A 220 -8.20 40.52 -11.83
C LYS A 220 -9.47 41.29 -12.14
N SER A 221 -9.57 41.90 -13.33
CA SER A 221 -10.78 42.58 -13.79
C SER A 221 -11.96 41.64 -13.97
N ASP A 222 -11.71 40.35 -14.22
CA ASP A 222 -12.74 39.33 -14.39
C ASP A 222 -13.17 38.69 -13.06
N PHE A 223 -12.55 39.03 -11.92
CA PHE A 223 -12.87 38.40 -10.64
C PHE A 223 -14.34 38.59 -10.23
N GLY A 224 -14.98 39.69 -10.64
CA GLY A 224 -16.40 39.95 -10.37
C GLY A 224 -17.36 38.96 -11.03
N PHE A 225 -16.89 38.16 -12.00
CA PHE A 225 -17.68 37.12 -12.65
C PHE A 225 -17.82 35.85 -11.79
N PHE A 226 -16.86 35.58 -10.89
CA PHE A 226 -16.83 34.37 -10.08
C PHE A 226 -17.68 34.50 -8.80
N THR A 227 -19.00 34.64 -8.97
CA THR A 227 -19.94 34.61 -7.83
C THR A 227 -20.12 33.18 -7.31
N PRO A 228 -20.57 32.97 -6.05
CA PRO A 228 -20.86 31.64 -5.54
C PRO A 228 -21.84 30.84 -6.41
N GLU A 229 -22.84 31.51 -7.00
CA GLU A 229 -23.80 30.89 -7.91
C GLU A 229 -23.14 30.43 -9.21
N TYR A 230 -22.25 31.26 -9.77
CA TYR A 230 -21.50 30.89 -10.96
C TYR A 230 -20.57 29.71 -10.67
N ILE A 231 -19.78 29.77 -9.59
CA ILE A 231 -18.86 28.69 -9.19
C ILE A 231 -19.63 27.38 -9.00
N SER A 232 -20.80 27.42 -8.36
CA SER A 232 -21.64 26.24 -8.14
C SER A 232 -22.29 25.69 -9.41
N SER A 233 -22.28 26.45 -10.51
CA SER A 233 -22.83 26.05 -11.81
C SER A 233 -21.78 25.50 -12.78
N ILE A 234 -20.50 25.48 -12.39
CA ILE A 234 -19.44 24.88 -13.19
C ILE A 234 -19.62 23.36 -13.16
N GLU A 235 -19.75 22.75 -14.33
CA GLU A 235 -19.89 21.30 -14.48
C GLU A 235 -18.58 20.57 -14.13
N ASP A 236 -18.67 19.39 -13.53
CA ASP A 236 -17.51 18.57 -13.14
C ASP A 236 -16.66 18.11 -14.35
N ASP A 237 -17.26 18.05 -15.55
CA ASP A 237 -16.63 17.66 -16.81
C ASP A 237 -16.44 18.84 -17.79
N ALA A 238 -16.47 20.07 -17.26
CA ALA A 238 -16.19 21.27 -18.05
C ALA A 238 -14.80 21.21 -18.70
N GLU A 239 -14.70 21.74 -19.92
CA GLU A 239 -13.44 21.80 -20.67
C GLU A 239 -12.37 22.67 -19.97
N ILE A 240 -12.81 23.67 -19.20
CA ILE A 240 -11.95 24.58 -18.43
C ILE A 240 -12.24 24.40 -16.94
N GLY A 241 -11.22 23.97 -16.19
CA GLY A 241 -11.26 23.91 -14.73
C GLY A 241 -10.72 25.19 -14.08
N TYR A 242 -11.15 25.46 -12.84
CA TYR A 242 -10.73 26.63 -12.07
C TYR A 242 -10.15 26.22 -10.72
N PHE A 243 -9.08 26.91 -10.31
CA PHE A 243 -8.50 26.79 -8.99
C PHE A 243 -8.61 28.12 -8.25
N PHE A 244 -9.17 28.09 -7.06
CA PHE A 244 -9.49 29.30 -6.31
C PHE A 244 -8.54 29.46 -5.11
N CYS A 245 -7.89 30.61 -5.03
CA CYS A 245 -7.23 31.10 -3.82
C CYS A 245 -8.12 32.18 -3.21
N ILE A 246 -8.81 31.86 -2.12
CA ILE A 246 -9.86 32.70 -1.54
C ILE A 246 -9.72 32.81 -0.03
N ASP A 247 -10.20 33.94 0.50
CA ASP A 247 -10.47 34.09 1.92
C ASP A 247 -11.88 33.59 2.21
N VAL A 248 -12.02 32.70 3.19
CA VAL A 248 -13.30 32.10 3.57
C VAL A 248 -13.59 32.40 5.04
N GLU A 249 -14.77 32.93 5.33
CA GLU A 249 -15.28 33.05 6.69
C GLU A 249 -16.02 31.75 7.08
N TYR A 250 -15.53 31.07 8.11
CA TYR A 250 -16.13 29.83 8.59
C TYR A 250 -16.90 30.04 9.89
N SER A 251 -18.22 30.27 9.77
CA SER A 251 -19.11 30.62 10.89
C SER A 251 -18.97 29.65 12.07
N PRO A 252 -18.79 30.15 13.30
CA PRO A 252 -18.77 29.32 14.51
C PRO A 252 -20.01 28.44 14.69
N SER A 253 -21.17 28.84 14.14
CA SER A 253 -22.39 28.06 14.22
C SER A 253 -22.32 26.72 13.46
N LEU A 254 -21.35 26.54 12.57
CA LEU A 254 -21.16 25.33 11.76
C LEU A 254 -20.16 24.36 12.39
N HIS A 255 -19.35 24.81 13.35
CA HIS A 255 -18.21 24.03 13.84
C HIS A 255 -18.64 22.71 14.48
N ASP A 256 -19.67 22.72 15.33
CA ASP A 256 -20.20 21.51 15.96
C ASP A 256 -20.79 20.53 14.93
N THR A 257 -21.51 21.05 13.93
CA THR A 257 -22.16 20.23 12.90
C THR A 257 -21.15 19.56 11.96
N HIS A 258 -20.03 20.22 11.69
CA HIS A 258 -18.98 19.73 10.79
C HIS A 258 -17.80 19.10 11.53
N ASN A 259 -17.90 18.92 12.85
CA ASN A 259 -16.78 18.42 13.66
C ASN A 259 -16.25 17.05 13.20
N ASP A 260 -17.15 16.22 12.65
CA ASP A 260 -16.82 14.89 12.13
C ASP A 260 -16.03 14.92 10.81
N LEU A 261 -16.19 15.98 10.01
CA LEU A 261 -15.51 16.18 8.74
C LEU A 261 -15.36 17.69 8.46
N PRO A 262 -14.39 18.37 9.09
CA PRO A 262 -14.23 19.81 8.93
C PRO A 262 -13.77 20.15 7.50
N PHE A 263 -14.31 21.24 6.97
CA PHE A 263 -13.89 21.77 5.66
C PHE A 263 -12.62 22.61 5.77
N PHE A 264 -11.92 22.74 4.63
CA PHE A 264 -10.72 23.58 4.48
C PHE A 264 -9.57 23.28 5.46
N PRO A 265 -9.09 22.02 5.54
CA PRO A 265 -7.97 21.69 6.43
C PRO A 265 -6.68 22.39 6.00
N GLU A 266 -6.06 23.09 6.95
CA GLU A 266 -4.78 23.76 6.77
C GLU A 266 -3.62 22.90 7.26
N LYS A 267 -2.51 22.91 6.52
CA LYS A 267 -1.27 22.26 6.95
C LYS A 267 -0.63 23.12 8.06
N LYS A 268 -0.68 22.63 9.29
CA LYS A 268 -0.04 23.28 10.45
C LYS A 268 1.12 22.42 10.97
N SER A 269 2.22 23.08 11.34
CA SER A 269 3.27 22.43 12.11
C SER A 269 2.90 22.52 13.59
N ILE A 270 2.78 21.38 14.27
CA ILE A 270 2.51 21.33 15.70
C ILE A 270 3.87 21.28 16.44
N PRO A 271 4.14 22.19 17.40
CA PRO A 271 5.31 22.09 18.25
C PRO A 271 5.36 20.74 18.98
N VAL A 272 6.55 20.17 19.12
CA VAL A 272 6.75 18.81 19.68
C VAL A 272 6.10 18.61 21.06
N ASN A 273 5.97 19.68 21.85
CA ASN A 273 5.41 19.61 23.20
C ASN A 273 3.88 19.43 23.25
N ASP A 274 3.17 19.69 22.15
CA ASP A 274 1.70 19.65 22.11
C ASP A 274 1.16 18.37 21.45
N GLN A 275 2.04 17.44 21.05
CA GLN A 275 1.68 16.21 20.33
C GLN A 275 0.88 15.19 21.19
N ASN A 276 0.83 15.37 22.51
CA ASN A 276 0.10 14.49 23.43
C ASN A 276 -1.32 14.98 23.76
N GLU A 277 -1.77 16.12 23.21
CA GLU A 277 -3.08 16.71 23.51
C GLU A 277 -4.14 16.53 22.41
N CYS A 278 -3.84 15.82 21.32
CA CYS A 278 -4.84 15.43 20.30
C CYS A 278 -5.53 14.10 20.66
#